data_AF-A0A2K8L487-F1
#
_entry.id   AF-A0A2K8L487-F1
#
_cell.length_a   1.000
_cell.length_b   1.000
_cell.length_c   1.000
_cell.angle_alpha   90.00
_cell.angle_beta   90.00
_cell.angle_gamma   90.00
#
_symmetry.space_group_name_H-M   'P 1'
#
loop_
_entity.id
_entity.type
_entity.pdbx_description
1 polymer ?
#
loop_
_entity_poly.entity_id
_entity_poly.type
_entity_poly.pdbx_seq_one_letter_code
_entity_poly.pdbx_strand_id
1 'polypeptide(L)'
;MSDVLGWYDSLDDDIEYKAEAKKIDFACDISRRMNQLGMSKSDLAHAASTSNAYITKVLRGESNLTIESLVKFTEAVDGDLHIHISPKNAHVRWSEVITGGAYDKSVASVASVWVNKTLTNSHEGRYEA
;
A
#
# COMPACT_ATOMS: atom_id res chain seq x y z
N MET A 1 13.33 -10.20 -36.40
CA MET A 1 12.30 -9.26 -35.89
C MET A 1 12.43 -9.18 -34.36
N SER A 2 13.55 -8.67 -33.83
CA SER A 2 13.91 -8.94 -32.42
C SER A 2 14.65 -7.78 -31.73
N ASP A 3 14.31 -6.54 -32.04
CA ASP A 3 14.84 -5.41 -31.25
C ASP A 3 13.98 -4.13 -31.31
N VAL A 4 12.66 -4.28 -31.48
CA VAL A 4 11.75 -3.12 -31.54
C VAL A 4 11.36 -2.62 -30.14
N LEU A 5 11.63 -3.44 -29.11
CA LEU A 5 11.28 -3.15 -27.70
C LEU A 5 12.51 -3.04 -26.79
N GLY A 6 13.74 -3.11 -27.29
CA GLY A 6 14.94 -2.96 -26.46
C GLY A 6 15.00 -1.60 -25.75
N TRP A 7 14.39 -0.56 -26.34
CA TRP A 7 14.24 0.74 -25.69
C TRP A 7 13.29 0.70 -24.49
N TYR A 8 12.29 -0.19 -24.47
CA TYR A 8 11.35 -0.36 -23.36
C TYR A 8 12.03 -1.04 -22.16
N ASP A 9 12.81 -2.10 -22.41
CA ASP A 9 13.59 -2.79 -21.36
C ASP A 9 14.65 -1.86 -20.72
N SER A 10 15.13 -0.85 -21.45
CA SER A 10 16.09 0.12 -20.93
C SER A 10 15.49 1.20 -20.01
N LEU A 11 14.17 1.39 -20.03
CA LEU A 11 13.50 2.39 -19.18
C LEU A 11 13.56 2.03 -17.70
N ASP A 12 13.64 0.75 -17.38
CA ASP A 12 13.82 0.26 -16.02
C ASP A 12 15.17 0.69 -15.41
N ASP A 13 16.11 1.19 -16.21
CA ASP A 13 17.36 1.78 -15.72
C ASP A 13 17.34 3.31 -15.62
N ASP A 14 16.34 3.97 -16.21
CA ASP A 14 16.19 5.43 -16.19
C ASP A 14 15.80 5.95 -14.78
N ILE A 15 16.54 6.94 -14.30
CA ILE A 15 16.32 7.60 -13.01
C ILE A 15 15.00 8.38 -13.02
N GLU A 16 14.66 9.04 -14.12
CA GLU A 16 13.42 9.80 -14.24
C GLU A 16 12.21 8.86 -14.20
N TYR A 17 12.26 7.77 -14.96
CA TYR A 17 11.21 6.74 -14.93
C TYR A 17 10.99 6.18 -13.52
N LYS A 18 12.07 5.83 -12.82
CA LYS A 18 12.01 5.37 -11.42
C LYS A 18 11.42 6.42 -10.48
N ALA A 19 11.79 7.69 -10.65
CA ALA A 19 11.26 8.77 -9.83
C ALA A 19 9.76 8.98 -10.06
N GLU A 20 9.30 8.95 -11.31
CA GLU A 20 7.88 9.03 -11.65
C GLU A 20 7.09 7.86 -11.05
N ALA A 21 7.61 6.63 -11.14
CA ALA A 21 6.98 5.48 -10.51
C ALA A 21 6.81 5.68 -8.99
N LYS A 22 7.82 6.25 -8.30
CA LYS A 22 7.73 6.53 -6.85
C LYS A 22 6.71 7.62 -6.50
N LYS A 23 6.51 8.62 -7.37
CA LYS A 23 5.45 9.63 -7.19
C LYS A 23 4.07 9.00 -7.31
N ILE A 24 3.88 8.10 -8.28
CA ILE A 24 2.63 7.37 -8.47
C ILE A 24 2.35 6.43 -7.30
N ASP A 25 3.35 5.67 -6.83
CA ASP A 25 3.23 4.81 -5.64
C ASP A 25 2.69 5.61 -4.44
N PHE A 26 3.30 6.77 -4.18
CA PHE A 26 2.87 7.65 -3.09
C PHE A 26 1.45 8.20 -3.30
N ALA A 27 1.11 8.64 -4.51
CA ALA A 27 -0.23 9.13 -4.82
C ALA A 27 -1.31 8.04 -4.64
N CYS A 28 -0.98 6.79 -4.98
CA CYS A 28 -1.84 5.63 -4.74
C CYS A 28 -2.03 5.35 -3.25
N ASP A 29 -0.96 5.41 -2.45
CA ASP A 29 -1.04 5.20 -1.00
C ASP A 29 -1.89 6.26 -0.30
N ILE A 30 -1.68 7.55 -0.63
CA ILE A 30 -2.52 8.64 -0.12
C ILE A 30 -3.97 8.44 -0.55
N SER A 31 -4.23 8.14 -1.83
CA SER A 31 -5.61 7.92 -2.32
C SER A 31 -6.29 6.75 -1.61
N ARG A 32 -5.55 5.66 -1.38
CA ARG A 32 -6.04 4.49 -0.63
C ARG A 32 -6.39 4.87 0.81
N ARG A 33 -5.54 5.64 1.48
CA ARG A 33 -5.78 6.10 2.85
C ARG A 33 -6.97 7.07 2.93
N MET A 34 -7.06 8.02 1.99
CA MET A 34 -8.23 8.90 1.87
C MET A 34 -9.53 8.10 1.74
N ASN A 35 -9.55 7.07 0.90
CA ASN A 35 -10.73 6.20 0.74
C ASN A 35 -11.08 5.46 2.04
N GLN A 36 -10.10 4.98 2.80
CA GLN A 36 -10.33 4.33 4.10
C GLN A 36 -10.94 5.29 5.13
N LEU A 37 -10.57 6.57 5.07
CA LEU A 37 -11.07 7.62 5.96
C LEU A 37 -12.35 8.30 5.47
N GLY A 38 -12.83 7.97 4.26
CA GLY A 38 -13.94 8.69 3.63
C GLY A 38 -13.62 10.15 3.31
N MET A 39 -12.34 10.48 3.12
CA MET A 39 -11.83 11.84 2.96
C MET A 39 -11.85 12.27 1.49
N SER A 40 -12.43 13.45 1.20
CA SER A 40 -12.41 14.03 -0.14
C SER A 40 -11.09 14.76 -0.43
N LYS A 41 -10.86 15.13 -1.70
CA LYS A 41 -9.71 15.96 -2.09
C LYS A 41 -9.71 17.33 -1.40
N SER A 42 -10.90 17.89 -1.15
CA SER A 42 -11.06 19.16 -0.45
C SER A 42 -10.69 19.03 1.01
N ASP A 43 -11.03 17.91 1.64
CA ASP A 43 -10.67 17.64 3.03
C ASP A 43 -9.16 17.49 3.17
N LEU A 44 -8.51 16.75 2.26
CA LEU A 44 -7.05 16.65 2.22
C LEU A 44 -6.38 18.02 1.99
N ALA A 45 -6.90 18.82 1.05
CA ALA A 45 -6.37 20.16 0.79
C ALA A 45 -6.45 21.04 2.05
N HIS A 46 -7.57 21.00 2.76
CA HIS A 46 -7.77 21.72 4.01
C HIS A 46 -6.85 21.22 5.12
N ALA A 47 -6.81 19.91 5.37
CA ALA A 47 -5.95 19.29 6.39
C ALA A 47 -4.45 19.57 6.13
N ALA A 48 -4.03 19.49 4.86
CA ALA A 48 -2.67 19.78 4.45
C ALA A 48 -2.43 21.28 4.19
N SER A 49 -3.34 22.19 4.54
CA SER A 49 -3.20 23.64 4.34
C SER A 49 -2.63 24.01 2.96
N THR A 50 -3.27 23.51 1.90
CA THR A 50 -2.87 23.71 0.51
C THR A 50 -4.07 23.84 -0.42
N SER A 51 -3.83 24.09 -1.70
CA SER A 51 -4.91 24.25 -2.69
C SER A 51 -5.40 22.92 -3.26
N ASN A 52 -6.70 22.86 -3.59
CA ASN A 52 -7.30 21.73 -4.32
C ASN A 52 -6.60 21.43 -5.66
N ALA A 53 -6.14 22.48 -6.35
CA ALA A 53 -5.39 22.33 -7.60
C ALA A 53 -4.05 21.63 -7.37
N TYR A 54 -3.35 21.98 -6.28
CA TYR A 54 -2.10 21.33 -5.92
C TYR A 54 -2.32 19.86 -5.54
N ILE A 55 -3.31 19.55 -4.70
CA ILE A 55 -3.69 18.16 -4.38
C ILE A 55 -3.98 17.37 -5.66
N THR A 56 -4.68 17.96 -6.62
CA THR A 56 -4.98 17.28 -7.89
C THR A 56 -3.71 16.94 -8.68
N LYS A 57 -2.72 17.85 -8.75
CA LYS A 57 -1.42 17.57 -9.38
C LYS A 57 -0.66 16.46 -8.66
N VAL A 58 -0.64 16.52 -7.33
CA VAL A 58 0.00 15.50 -6.49
C VAL A 58 -0.59 14.12 -6.72
N LEU A 59 -1.93 14.00 -6.69
CA LEU A 59 -2.63 12.72 -6.89
C LEU A 59 -2.52 12.19 -8.34
N ARG A 60 -2.08 13.02 -9.29
CA ARG A 60 -1.78 12.60 -10.68
C ARG A 60 -0.31 12.23 -10.89
N GLY A 61 0.55 12.39 -9.87
CA GLY A 61 2.00 12.21 -10.00
C GLY A 61 2.73 13.38 -10.67
N GLU A 62 2.03 14.44 -11.07
CA GLU A 62 2.60 15.56 -11.85
C GLU A 62 3.49 16.51 -11.00
N SER A 63 3.53 16.33 -9.67
CA SER A 63 4.29 17.19 -8.78
C SER A 63 5.57 16.50 -8.33
N ASN A 64 6.71 17.18 -8.43
CA ASN A 64 7.91 16.77 -7.73
C ASN A 64 7.75 17.10 -6.24
N LEU A 65 7.64 16.08 -5.39
CA LEU A 65 7.43 16.24 -3.96
C LEU A 65 8.76 16.23 -3.22
N THR A 66 8.94 17.19 -2.31
CA THR A 66 9.99 17.12 -1.30
C THR A 66 9.60 16.12 -0.22
N ILE A 67 10.59 15.63 0.56
CA ILE A 67 10.30 14.80 1.75
C ILE A 67 9.35 15.53 2.70
N GLU A 68 9.54 16.83 2.91
CA GLU A 68 8.63 17.67 3.72
C GLU A 68 7.18 17.62 3.20
N SER A 69 6.99 17.67 1.87
CA SER A 69 5.65 17.55 1.27
C SER A 69 5.06 16.16 1.49
N LEU A 70 5.86 15.09 1.36
CA LEU A 70 5.42 13.72 1.63
C LEU A 70 4.94 13.57 3.08
N VAL A 71 5.74 14.05 4.04
CA VAL A 71 5.40 14.05 5.47
C VAL A 71 4.09 14.82 5.68
N LYS A 72 3.99 16.05 5.16
CA LYS A 72 2.79 16.89 5.29
C LYS A 72 1.52 16.19 4.85
N PHE A 73 1.55 15.52 3.69
CA PHE A 73 0.37 14.80 3.18
C PHE A 73 0.06 13.54 3.96
N THR A 74 1.09 12.84 4.44
CA THR A 74 0.94 11.62 5.22
C THR A 74 0.30 11.92 6.59
N GLU A 75 0.77 12.96 7.26
CA GLU A 75 0.17 13.48 8.51
C GLU A 75 -1.29 13.90 8.30
N ALA A 76 -1.60 14.57 7.19
CA ALA A 76 -2.95 15.02 6.87
C ALA A 76 -3.96 13.87 6.66
N VAL A 77 -3.48 12.64 6.43
CA VAL A 77 -4.30 11.44 6.30
C VAL A 77 -4.13 10.47 7.48
N ASP A 78 -3.68 10.96 8.64
CA ASP A 78 -3.46 10.16 9.85
C ASP A 78 -2.65 8.89 9.54
N GLY A 79 -1.55 9.10 8.81
CA GLY A 79 -0.58 8.07 8.45
C GLY A 79 0.81 8.46 8.91
N ASP A 80 1.77 7.55 8.72
CA ASP A 80 3.18 7.79 9.02
C ASP A 80 4.06 7.40 7.82
N LEU A 81 5.04 8.25 7.49
CA LEU A 81 5.86 8.12 6.28
C LEU A 81 7.02 7.16 6.53
N HIS A 82 7.03 6.03 5.81
CA HIS A 82 8.08 5.04 5.88
C HIS A 82 8.94 5.04 4.61
N ILE A 83 10.22 5.37 4.74
CA ILE A 83 11.21 5.32 3.64
C ILE A 83 12.26 4.25 3.96
N HIS A 84 12.52 3.36 3.01
CA HIS A 84 13.45 2.24 3.18
C HIS A 84 14.27 2.00 1.91
N ILE A 85 15.54 1.65 2.08
CA ILE A 85 16.45 1.23 1.01
C ILE A 85 16.67 -0.27 1.14
N SER A 86 16.48 -1.01 0.03
CA SER A 86 16.70 -2.45 -0.04
C SER A 86 17.63 -2.81 -1.21
N PRO A 87 18.27 -3.99 -1.21
CA PRO A 87 19.00 -4.50 -2.36
C PRO A 87 18.11 -4.58 -3.61
N LYS A 88 18.67 -4.34 -4.81
CA LYS A 88 17.90 -4.35 -6.08
C LYS A 88 17.17 -5.67 -6.36
N ASN A 89 17.67 -6.78 -5.82
CA ASN A 89 17.09 -8.12 -5.97
C ASN A 89 16.19 -8.54 -4.78
N ALA A 90 15.89 -7.62 -3.87
CA ALA A 90 15.01 -7.89 -2.74
C ALA A 90 13.53 -7.75 -3.17
N HIS A 91 12.72 -8.73 -2.79
CA HIS A 91 11.26 -8.62 -2.88
C HIS A 91 10.73 -8.01 -1.57
N VAL A 92 10.60 -6.68 -1.54
CA VAL A 92 10.12 -5.95 -0.35
C VAL A 92 8.61 -6.18 -0.16
N ARG A 93 8.21 -6.46 1.08
CA ARG A 93 6.83 -6.64 1.52
C ARG A 93 6.62 -5.85 2.80
N TRP A 94 5.65 -4.94 2.81
CA TRP A 94 5.25 -4.21 4.01
C TRP A 94 4.08 -4.92 4.69
N SER A 95 4.17 -5.05 6.02
CA SER A 95 3.07 -5.54 6.86
C SER A 95 2.91 -4.57 8.02
N GLU A 96 1.72 -4.01 8.15
CA GLU A 96 1.36 -3.17 9.29
C GLU A 96 0.94 -4.08 10.46
N VAL A 97 1.61 -3.95 11.60
CA VAL A 97 1.21 -4.64 12.83
C VAL A 97 0.44 -3.65 13.69
N ILE A 98 -0.89 -3.70 13.61
CA ILE A 98 -1.77 -2.83 14.39
C ILE A 98 -1.91 -3.41 15.80
N THR A 99 -1.16 -2.84 16.74
CA THR A 99 -1.23 -3.27 18.15
C THR A 99 -2.30 -2.43 18.85
N GLY A 100 -3.35 -3.08 19.39
CA GLY A 100 -4.35 -2.40 20.24
C GLY A 100 -5.71 -2.07 19.59
N GLY A 101 -5.97 -2.51 18.34
CA GLY A 101 -7.34 -2.57 17.84
C GLY A 101 -8.13 -3.58 18.67
N ALA A 102 -9.34 -3.23 19.12
CA ALA A 102 -10.22 -4.19 19.77
C ALA A 102 -10.37 -5.39 18.84
N TYR A 103 -9.77 -6.52 19.23
CA TYR A 103 -9.83 -7.76 18.49
C TYR A 103 -11.32 -8.12 18.36
N ASP A 104 -11.88 -7.96 17.16
CA ASP A 104 -13.27 -8.35 16.94
C ASP A 104 -13.35 -9.87 17.15
N LYS A 105 -14.03 -10.26 18.24
CA LYS A 105 -14.25 -11.67 18.59
C LYS A 105 -15.00 -12.41 17.49
N SER A 106 -15.63 -11.72 16.54
CA SER A 106 -16.23 -12.34 15.36
C SER A 106 -15.19 -13.06 14.48
N VAL A 107 -13.96 -12.55 14.38
CA VAL A 107 -12.90 -13.16 13.56
C VAL A 107 -12.33 -14.43 14.22
N ALA A 108 -12.26 -14.45 15.55
CA ALA A 108 -11.93 -15.66 16.31
C ALA A 108 -12.95 -16.78 16.07
N SER A 109 -14.25 -16.45 15.98
CA SER A 109 -15.30 -17.43 15.66
C SER A 109 -15.03 -18.11 14.32
N VAL A 110 -14.67 -17.34 13.28
CA VAL A 110 -14.34 -17.91 11.97
C VAL A 110 -13.05 -18.74 12.02
N ALA A 111 -12.03 -18.31 12.75
CA ALA A 111 -10.79 -19.07 12.93
C ALA A 111 -11.03 -20.44 13.62
N SER A 112 -11.93 -20.51 14.60
CA SER A 112 -12.32 -21.78 15.23
C SER A 112 -13.07 -22.74 14.30
N VAL A 113 -13.77 -22.24 13.27
CA VAL A 113 -14.41 -23.11 12.25
C VAL A 113 -13.36 -23.83 11.40
N TRP A 114 -12.25 -23.17 11.07
CA TRP A 114 -11.15 -23.78 10.31
C TRP A 114 -10.32 -24.77 11.14
N VAL A 115 -10.13 -24.50 12.44
CA VAL A 115 -9.44 -25.42 13.38
C VAL A 115 -10.27 -26.68 13.66
N ASN A 116 -11.61 -26.57 13.77
CA ASN A 116 -12.45 -27.74 14.00
C ASN A 116 -12.64 -28.61 12.75
N LYS A 117 -12.53 -28.04 11.55
CA LYS A 117 -12.62 -28.80 10.28
C LYS A 117 -11.38 -29.66 10.01
N THR A 118 -10.21 -29.27 10.52
CA THR A 118 -8.98 -30.07 10.40
C THR A 118 -8.90 -31.20 11.45
N LEU A 119 -9.51 -31.02 12.62
CA LEU A 119 -9.57 -32.05 13.67
C LEU A 119 -10.65 -33.10 13.43
N THR A 120 -11.74 -32.78 12.73
CA THR A 120 -12.81 -33.75 12.43
C THR A 120 -12.50 -34.68 11.26
N ASN A 121 -11.63 -34.28 10.33
CA ASN A 121 -11.23 -35.12 9.19
C ASN A 121 -10.05 -36.06 9.48
N SER A 122 -9.54 -36.14 10.71
CA SER A 122 -8.40 -37.01 11.06
C SER A 122 -8.80 -38.31 11.79
N HIS A 123 -10.09 -38.64 11.86
CA HIS A 123 -10.57 -39.84 12.54
C HIS A 123 -11.39 -40.85 11.71
N GLU A 124 -11.40 -40.77 10.39
CA GLU A 124 -11.90 -41.85 9.52
C GLU A 124 -10.76 -42.56 8.81
N GLY A 125 -9.93 -43.24 9.60
CA GLY A 125 -8.83 -44.04 9.06
C GLY A 125 -8.36 -45.09 10.03
N ARG A 126 -9.14 -46.18 10.19
CA ARG A 126 -8.68 -47.59 10.38
C ARG A 126 -9.84 -48.55 10.68
N TYR A 127 -9.57 -49.85 10.41
CA TYR A 127 -10.38 -51.09 10.43
C TYR A 127 -11.08 -51.41 9.08
N GLU A 128 -10.41 -52.17 8.19
CA GLU A 128 -10.43 -53.66 8.02
C GLU A 128 -11.68 -54.12 7.22
N ALA A 129 -11.62 -55.02 6.23
CA ALA A 129 -10.73 -56.14 5.92
C ALA A 129 -10.60 -56.39 4.40
#